data_AF-A0A6H0XNQ1-F1
#
_entry.id   AF-A0A6H0XNQ1-F1
#
_cell.length_a   1.000
_cell.length_b   1.000
_cell.length_c   1.000
_cell.angle_alpha   90.00
_cell.angle_beta   90.00
_cell.angle_gamma   90.00
#
_symmetry.space_group_name_H-M   'P 1'
#
loop_
_entity.id
_entity.type
_entity.pdbx_description
1 polymer ?
#
loop_
_entity_poly.entity_id
_entity_poly.type
_entity_poly.pdbx_seq_one_letter_code
_entity_poly.pdbx_strand_id
1 'polypeptide(L)'
;MSLMPGVVYNVLQQRQRGVTSESIKKLERLIEGLADVFARSWHLSELSISANGRIGRSLRSRLLKLSVDLPDSGLRRLARQAILAVDNGMLEQLPLVLTHGDLLPSNLVVDETTGELTGVIDWAEAEYLPFGLALYGLDHLLGVMSTSGQFVYYTQSELLRQLFWTRLIREVAALADARVLRAVMLARTVGVLLWHGYAWDDGKIERVVDAQRDAGELAYLRAFLQADSKPLL
;
A
#
# COMPACT_ATOMS: atom_id res chain seq x y z
N MET A 1 0.60 -28.45 -15.63
CA MET A 1 0.44 -27.20 -14.86
C MET A 1 1.09 -27.41 -13.51
N SER A 2 2.14 -26.65 -13.18
CA SER A 2 2.70 -26.64 -11.82
C SER A 2 1.83 -25.70 -10.99
N LEU A 3 1.34 -26.17 -9.85
CA LEU A 3 0.70 -25.30 -8.86
C LEU A 3 1.80 -24.48 -8.17
N MET A 4 1.53 -23.21 -7.91
CA MET A 4 2.41 -22.39 -7.08
C MET A 4 2.33 -22.91 -5.64
N PRO A 5 3.44 -23.36 -5.03
CA PRO A 5 3.42 -23.86 -3.66
C PRO A 5 3.16 -22.71 -2.67
N GLY A 6 2.31 -22.98 -1.67
CA GLY A 6 2.02 -22.06 -0.59
C GLY A 6 0.52 -21.91 -0.32
N VAL A 7 0.21 -21.04 0.64
CA VAL A 7 -1.15 -20.68 1.05
C VAL A 7 -1.35 -19.17 0.94
N VAL A 8 -2.57 -18.75 0.65
CA VAL A 8 -2.92 -17.33 0.64
C VAL A 8 -2.83 -16.75 2.05
N TYR A 9 -2.10 -15.65 2.22
CA TYR A 9 -1.77 -15.09 3.53
C TYR A 9 -3.00 -14.66 4.34
N ASN A 10 -4.07 -14.16 3.69
CA ASN A 10 -5.32 -13.81 4.37
C ASN A 10 -5.89 -14.97 5.23
N VAL A 11 -5.73 -16.22 4.77
CA VAL A 11 -6.17 -17.41 5.52
C VAL A 11 -5.38 -17.56 6.83
N LEU A 12 -4.08 -17.26 6.82
CA LEU A 12 -3.23 -17.30 8.00
C LEU A 12 -3.50 -16.12 8.93
N GLN A 13 -3.69 -14.92 8.38
CA GLN A 13 -3.96 -13.70 9.14
C GLN A 13 -5.25 -13.82 9.98
N GLN A 14 -6.30 -14.42 9.43
CA GLN A 14 -7.58 -14.62 10.13
C GLN A 14 -7.50 -15.65 11.28
N ARG A 15 -6.59 -16.62 11.19
CA ARG A 15 -6.39 -17.68 12.21
C ARG A 15 -5.59 -17.18 13.41
N GLN A 16 -4.80 -16.11 13.27
CA GLN A 16 -3.87 -15.63 14.28
C GLN A 16 -4.38 -14.38 15.03
N ARG A 17 -5.53 -14.49 15.71
CA ARG A 17 -6.01 -13.42 16.63
C ARG A 17 -5.13 -13.20 17.89
N GLY A 18 -4.00 -13.89 17.98
CA GLY A 18 -2.97 -13.70 19.01
C GLY A 18 -1.57 -13.79 18.40
N VAL A 19 -0.72 -12.80 18.70
CA VAL A 19 0.64 -12.72 18.19
C VAL A 19 1.56 -13.59 19.03
N THR A 20 1.96 -14.75 18.51
CA THR A 20 3.01 -15.58 19.12
C THR A 20 4.39 -15.15 18.61
N SER A 21 5.46 -15.48 19.33
CA SER A 21 6.84 -15.23 18.86
C SER A 21 7.14 -15.92 17.53
N GLU A 22 6.53 -17.08 17.27
CA GLU A 22 6.66 -17.80 15.99
C GLU A 22 5.92 -17.07 14.86
N SER A 23 4.71 -16.58 15.13
CA SER A 23 3.94 -15.73 14.21
C SER A 23 4.71 -14.48 13.79
N ILE A 24 5.42 -13.83 14.73
CA ILE A 24 6.23 -12.64 14.43
C ILE A 24 7.34 -12.97 13.43
N LYS A 25 8.10 -14.05 13.64
CA LYS A 25 9.19 -14.42 12.73
C LYS A 25 8.70 -14.73 11.31
N LYS A 26 7.53 -15.34 11.19
CA LYS A 26 6.90 -15.58 9.87
C LYS A 26 6.52 -14.26 9.21
N LEU A 27 5.98 -13.32 9.98
CA LEU A 27 5.64 -11.98 9.50
C LEU A 27 6.87 -11.17 9.10
N GLU A 28 7.97 -11.25 9.85
CA GLU A 28 9.24 -10.60 9.50
C GLU A 28 9.73 -11.05 8.11
N ARG A 29 9.72 -12.37 7.84
CA ARG A 29 10.10 -12.92 6.53
C ARG A 29 9.17 -12.50 5.41
N LEU A 30 7.85 -12.44 5.66
CA LEU A 30 6.89 -11.92 4.70
C LEU A 30 7.16 -10.45 4.38
N ILE A 31 7.45 -9.64 5.39
CA ILE A 31 7.74 -8.21 5.22
C ILE A 31 9.04 -7.99 4.44
N GLU A 32 10.09 -8.77 4.70
CA GLU A 32 11.31 -8.75 3.90
C GLU A 32 11.04 -9.16 2.44
N GLY A 33 10.27 -10.24 2.23
CA GLY A 33 9.88 -10.68 0.89
C GLY A 33 9.06 -9.63 0.13
N LEU A 34 8.16 -8.92 0.83
CA LEU A 34 7.42 -7.81 0.23
C LEU A 34 8.36 -6.66 -0.17
N ALA A 35 9.34 -6.31 0.67
CA ALA A 35 10.35 -5.32 0.33
C ALA A 35 11.14 -5.72 -0.92
N ASP A 36 11.47 -7.01 -1.07
CA ASP A 36 12.15 -7.55 -2.25
C ASP A 36 11.27 -7.45 -3.51
N VAL A 37 9.95 -7.63 -3.41
CA VAL A 37 9.02 -7.41 -4.54
C VAL A 37 9.03 -5.96 -5.00
N PHE A 38 8.97 -5.00 -4.07
CA PHE A 38 9.08 -3.58 -4.41
C PHE A 38 10.46 -3.23 -4.98
N ALA A 39 11.55 -3.76 -4.42
CA ALA A 39 12.88 -3.53 -4.96
C ALA A 39 13.00 -4.06 -6.41
N ARG A 40 12.46 -5.25 -6.69
CA ARG A 40 12.43 -5.81 -8.05
C ARG A 40 11.63 -4.94 -9.01
N SER A 41 10.47 -4.40 -8.61
CA SER A 41 9.69 -3.55 -9.49
C SER A 41 10.40 -2.22 -9.80
N TRP A 42 11.15 -1.66 -8.84
CA TRP A 42 12.02 -0.50 -9.08
C TRP A 42 13.11 -0.81 -10.12
N HIS A 43 13.81 -1.93 -9.96
CA HIS A 43 14.92 -2.30 -10.86
C HIS A 43 14.46 -2.69 -12.26
N LEU A 44 13.20 -3.12 -12.41
CA LEU A 44 12.55 -3.40 -13.68
C LEU A 44 11.81 -2.18 -14.26
N SER A 45 12.04 -0.98 -13.71
CA SER A 45 11.46 0.24 -14.27
C SER A 45 11.95 0.48 -15.70
N GLU A 46 11.04 0.95 -16.55
CA GLU A 46 11.32 1.22 -17.97
C GLU A 46 11.14 2.71 -18.27
N LEU A 47 12.14 3.31 -18.93
CA LEU A 47 12.18 4.75 -19.22
C LEU A 47 11.22 5.19 -20.35
N SER A 48 10.76 4.26 -21.19
CA SER A 48 9.88 4.54 -22.33
C SER A 48 8.40 4.36 -22.05
N ILE A 49 8.05 4.00 -20.81
CA ILE A 49 6.66 3.75 -20.42
C ILE A 49 6.00 5.05 -19.97
N SER A 50 4.69 5.14 -20.22
CA SER A 50 3.82 6.22 -19.74
C SER A 50 2.71 5.62 -18.86
N ALA A 51 2.31 6.34 -17.81
CA ALA A 51 1.22 5.95 -16.90
C ALA A 51 -0.16 6.11 -17.54
N ASN A 52 -0.43 5.30 -18.58
CA ASN A 52 -1.63 5.40 -19.43
C ASN A 52 -2.73 4.40 -19.05
N GLY A 53 -2.61 3.69 -17.92
CA GLY A 53 -3.67 2.81 -17.43
C GLY A 53 -4.87 3.60 -16.88
N ARG A 54 -5.76 2.91 -16.16
CA ARG A 54 -6.99 3.50 -15.64
C ARG A 54 -6.68 4.51 -14.54
N ILE A 55 -5.86 4.14 -13.56
CA ILE A 55 -5.48 5.02 -12.47
C ILE A 55 -4.53 6.10 -12.97
N GLY A 56 -3.53 5.77 -13.80
CA GLY A 56 -2.58 6.76 -14.30
C GLY A 56 -3.25 7.96 -15.00
N ARG A 57 -4.22 7.70 -15.91
CA ARG A 57 -4.97 8.75 -16.62
C ARG A 57 -5.94 9.54 -15.74
N SER A 58 -6.41 8.95 -14.64
CA SER A 58 -7.43 9.55 -13.76
C SER A 58 -6.90 9.96 -12.39
N LEU A 59 -5.59 9.84 -12.13
CA LEU A 59 -4.99 10.05 -10.82
C LEU A 59 -5.35 11.42 -10.26
N ARG A 60 -5.09 12.48 -11.04
CA ARG A 60 -5.35 13.85 -10.61
C ARG A 60 -6.83 14.14 -10.40
N SER A 61 -7.71 13.71 -11.31
CA SER A 61 -9.15 13.95 -11.19
C SER A 61 -9.75 13.16 -10.02
N ARG A 62 -9.26 11.94 -9.77
CA ARG A 62 -9.63 11.14 -8.59
C ARG A 62 -9.22 11.81 -7.29
N LEU A 63 -7.98 12.32 -7.20
CA LEU A 63 -7.54 13.06 -6.02
C LEU A 63 -8.38 14.33 -5.82
N LEU A 64 -8.67 15.08 -6.90
CA LEU A 64 -9.52 16.27 -6.84
C LEU A 64 -10.90 15.95 -6.25
N LYS A 65 -11.53 14.87 -6.73
CA LYS A 65 -12.80 14.40 -6.20
C LYS A 65 -12.71 14.08 -4.71
N LEU A 66 -11.70 13.33 -4.27
CA LEU A 66 -11.46 13.03 -2.86
C LEU A 66 -11.29 14.28 -2.00
N SER A 67 -10.63 15.31 -2.53
CA SER A 67 -10.38 16.57 -1.82
C SER A 67 -11.65 17.38 -1.50
N VAL A 68 -12.75 17.07 -2.19
CA VAL A 68 -14.06 17.70 -2.02
C VAL A 68 -15.03 16.77 -1.30
N ASP A 69 -15.07 15.50 -1.70
CA ASP A 69 -16.17 14.58 -1.37
C ASP A 69 -15.87 13.69 -0.14
N LEU A 70 -14.62 13.58 0.32
CA LEU A 70 -14.31 12.77 1.51
C LEU A 70 -15.10 13.29 2.74
N PRO A 71 -15.65 12.43 3.60
CA PRO A 71 -16.58 12.85 4.65
C PRO A 71 -15.89 13.66 5.76
N ASP A 72 -14.61 13.40 6.03
CA ASP A 72 -13.83 14.06 7.06
C ASP A 72 -13.02 15.25 6.51
N SER A 73 -13.07 16.39 7.20
CA SER A 73 -12.40 17.62 6.76
C SER A 73 -10.86 17.54 6.82
N GLY A 74 -10.32 16.74 7.73
CA GLY A 74 -8.90 16.42 7.82
C GLY A 74 -8.43 15.56 6.65
N LEU A 75 -9.20 14.52 6.30
CA LEU A 75 -8.94 13.69 5.12
C LEU A 75 -9.00 14.51 3.82
N ARG A 76 -10.01 15.39 3.69
CA ARG A 76 -10.07 16.36 2.57
C ARG A 76 -8.84 17.26 2.50
N ARG A 77 -8.31 17.71 3.64
CA ARG A 77 -7.08 18.52 3.70
C ARG A 77 -5.86 17.73 3.25
N LEU A 78 -5.71 16.48 3.68
CA LEU A 78 -4.62 15.59 3.22
C LEU A 78 -4.70 15.36 1.71
N ALA A 79 -5.89 15.10 1.16
CA ALA A 79 -6.08 14.98 -0.28
C ALA A 79 -5.69 16.27 -1.03
N ARG A 80 -6.05 17.46 -0.53
CA ARG A 80 -5.60 18.75 -1.11
C ARG A 80 -4.08 18.89 -1.10
N GLN A 81 -3.42 18.51 0.01
CA GLN A 81 -1.96 18.56 0.11
C GLN A 81 -1.30 17.60 -0.89
N ALA A 82 -1.86 16.39 -1.05
CA ALA A 82 -1.38 15.42 -2.03
C ALA A 82 -1.50 15.98 -3.47
N ILE A 83 -2.65 16.59 -3.83
CA ILE A 83 -2.83 17.22 -5.16
C ILE A 83 -1.77 18.30 -5.40
N LEU A 84 -1.55 19.19 -4.43
CA LEU A 84 -0.56 20.26 -4.58
C LEU A 84 0.85 19.70 -4.83
N ALA A 85 1.23 18.64 -4.12
CA ALA A 85 2.52 18.00 -4.32
C ALA A 85 2.63 17.28 -5.67
N VAL A 86 1.54 16.63 -6.12
CA VAL A 86 1.44 16.02 -7.46
C VAL A 86 1.54 17.09 -8.55
N ASP A 87 0.78 18.18 -8.46
CA ASP A 87 0.79 19.28 -9.43
C ASP A 87 2.16 19.98 -9.51
N ASN A 88 2.96 19.91 -8.42
CA ASN A 88 4.32 20.43 -8.37
C ASN A 88 5.39 19.47 -8.93
N GLY A 89 5.01 18.37 -9.57
CA GLY A 89 5.96 17.48 -10.24
C GLY A 89 6.66 16.48 -9.30
N MET A 90 6.10 16.22 -8.11
CA MET A 90 6.80 15.41 -7.10
C MET A 90 6.77 13.91 -7.42
N LEU A 91 5.74 13.40 -8.10
CA LEU A 91 5.68 11.98 -8.49
C LEU A 91 6.57 11.69 -9.71
N GLU A 92 6.85 12.69 -10.52
CA GLU A 92 7.70 12.65 -11.71
C GLU A 92 9.18 12.44 -11.35
N GLN A 93 9.54 12.55 -10.07
CA GLN A 93 10.85 12.18 -9.53
C GLN A 93 11.02 10.66 -9.38
N LEU A 94 9.94 9.88 -9.50
CA LEU A 94 9.94 8.44 -9.30
C LEU A 94 9.88 7.70 -10.63
N PRO A 95 10.54 6.53 -10.75
CA PRO A 95 10.36 5.69 -11.91
C PRO A 95 8.92 5.16 -11.98
N LEU A 96 8.45 4.93 -13.21
CA LEU A 96 7.25 4.15 -13.43
C LEU A 96 7.57 2.67 -13.30
N VAL A 97 6.77 1.95 -12.51
CA VAL A 97 6.93 0.52 -12.25
C VAL A 97 5.61 -0.19 -12.47
N LEU A 98 5.68 -1.48 -12.81
CA LEU A 98 4.50 -2.33 -12.82
C LEU A 98 3.96 -2.45 -11.39
N THR A 99 2.80 -1.82 -11.15
CA THR A 99 2.14 -1.74 -9.85
C THR A 99 0.96 -2.70 -9.84
N HIS A 100 0.81 -3.52 -8.79
CA HIS A 100 -0.17 -4.62 -8.76
C HIS A 100 -1.64 -4.20 -8.90
N GLY A 101 -2.00 -3.01 -8.40
CA GLY A 101 -3.39 -2.51 -8.44
C GLY A 101 -4.29 -3.04 -7.32
N ASP A 102 -4.08 -4.28 -6.84
CA ASP A 102 -4.83 -4.88 -5.72
C ASP A 102 -3.90 -5.61 -4.72
N LEU A 103 -2.97 -4.89 -4.07
CA LEU A 103 -1.95 -5.53 -3.22
C LEU A 103 -2.45 -5.81 -1.80
N LEU A 104 -3.42 -6.72 -1.68
CA LEU A 104 -4.01 -7.15 -0.41
C LEU A 104 -3.44 -8.47 0.12
N PRO A 105 -3.59 -8.79 1.42
CA PRO A 105 -3.23 -10.09 2.01
C PRO A 105 -3.79 -11.32 1.27
N SER A 106 -4.91 -11.18 0.55
CA SER A 106 -5.51 -12.24 -0.27
C SER A 106 -4.72 -12.55 -1.55
N ASN A 107 -3.86 -11.65 -1.98
CA ASN A 107 -3.09 -11.76 -3.22
C ASN A 107 -1.61 -12.09 -2.95
N LEU A 108 -1.26 -12.36 -1.69
CA LEU A 108 0.06 -12.82 -1.27
C LEU A 108 0.03 -14.32 -0.98
N VAL A 109 0.90 -15.08 -1.63
CA VAL A 109 1.09 -16.52 -1.40
C VAL A 109 2.35 -16.71 -0.58
N VAL A 110 2.22 -17.43 0.53
CA VAL A 110 3.32 -17.66 1.47
C VAL A 110 3.52 -19.14 1.76
N ASP A 111 4.75 -19.51 2.10
CA ASP A 111 5.03 -20.81 2.70
C ASP A 111 4.51 -20.81 4.16
N GLU A 112 3.58 -21.70 4.48
CA GLU A 112 2.90 -21.76 5.79
C GLU A 112 3.87 -22.05 6.96
N THR A 113 4.96 -22.76 6.67
CA THR A 113 5.91 -23.18 7.69
C THR A 113 6.90 -22.07 8.02
N THR A 114 7.41 -21.38 7.00
CA THR A 114 8.49 -20.41 7.13
C THR A 114 7.99 -18.97 7.18
N GLY A 115 6.85 -18.66 6.56
CA GLY A 115 6.35 -17.30 6.34
C GLY A 115 6.96 -16.59 5.12
N GLU A 116 7.77 -17.29 4.31
CA GLU A 116 8.37 -16.73 3.10
C GLU A 116 7.31 -16.39 2.06
N LEU A 117 7.41 -15.21 1.44
CA LEU A 117 6.57 -14.83 0.31
C LEU A 117 7.01 -15.61 -0.94
N THR A 118 6.18 -16.53 -1.40
CA THR A 118 6.47 -17.38 -2.57
C THR A 118 5.85 -16.85 -3.86
N GLY A 119 4.87 -15.94 -3.76
CA GLY A 119 4.29 -15.31 -4.93
C GLY A 119 3.32 -14.18 -4.63
N VAL A 120 3.09 -13.37 -5.66
CA VAL A 120 2.02 -12.36 -5.73
C VAL A 120 1.15 -12.74 -6.91
N ILE A 121 -0.16 -12.87 -6.69
CA ILE A 121 -1.13 -13.38 -7.67
C ILE A 121 -2.20 -12.33 -7.96
N ASP A 122 -2.96 -12.56 -9.02
CA ASP A 122 -4.07 -11.68 -9.45
C ASP A 122 -3.64 -10.28 -9.93
N TRP A 123 -2.80 -10.27 -10.97
CA TRP A 123 -2.29 -9.05 -11.62
C TRP A 123 -3.31 -8.39 -12.58
N ALA A 124 -4.61 -8.70 -12.47
CA ALA A 124 -5.63 -8.20 -13.39
C ALA A 124 -5.76 -6.66 -13.38
N GLU A 125 -5.53 -6.04 -12.23
CA GLU A 125 -5.56 -4.57 -12.04
C GLU A 125 -4.18 -3.92 -12.23
N ALA A 126 -3.18 -4.65 -12.71
CA ALA A 126 -1.83 -4.15 -12.78
C ALA A 126 -1.66 -3.08 -13.86
N GLU A 127 -0.99 -1.98 -13.50
CA GLU A 127 -0.66 -0.91 -14.46
C GLU A 127 0.66 -0.22 -14.08
N TYR A 128 1.25 0.50 -15.02
CA TYR A 128 2.47 1.25 -14.77
C TYR A 128 2.15 2.59 -14.09
N LEU A 129 2.69 2.77 -12.87
CA LEU A 129 2.46 3.96 -12.02
C LEU A 129 3.77 4.39 -11.35
N PRO A 130 3.84 5.63 -10.84
CA PRO A 130 4.97 6.06 -10.02
C PRO A 130 5.21 5.10 -8.85
N PHE A 131 6.47 4.73 -8.63
CA PHE A 131 6.84 3.80 -7.56
C PHE A 131 6.26 4.23 -6.21
N GLY A 132 5.64 3.29 -5.50
CA GLY A 132 5.13 3.51 -4.15
C GLY A 132 3.60 3.60 -4.05
N LEU A 133 2.86 3.67 -5.17
CA LEU A 133 1.39 3.72 -5.12
C LEU A 133 0.75 2.47 -4.49
N ALA A 134 1.40 1.29 -4.55
CA ALA A 134 0.91 0.08 -3.90
C ALA A 134 1.39 -0.10 -2.44
N LEU A 135 2.11 0.86 -1.85
CA LEU A 135 2.66 0.72 -0.50
C LEU A 135 1.58 0.66 0.60
N TYR A 136 0.31 0.95 0.30
CA TYR A 136 -0.80 0.65 1.22
C TYR A 136 -0.88 -0.84 1.58
N GLY A 137 -0.40 -1.73 0.70
CA GLY A 137 -0.32 -3.17 0.96
C GLY A 137 0.54 -3.53 2.16
N LEU A 138 1.58 -2.73 2.47
CA LEU A 138 2.39 -2.91 3.68
C LEU A 138 1.53 -2.75 4.94
N ASP A 139 0.74 -1.68 5.03
CA ASP A 139 -0.07 -1.40 6.22
C ASP A 139 -1.10 -2.50 6.52
N HIS A 140 -1.65 -3.15 5.48
CA HIS A 140 -2.52 -4.32 5.66
C HIS A 140 -1.85 -5.51 6.34
N LEU A 141 -0.51 -5.61 6.29
CA LEU A 141 0.26 -6.65 6.98
C LEU A 141 0.65 -6.25 8.41
N LEU A 142 0.55 -4.96 8.75
CA LEU A 142 1.00 -4.42 10.03
C LEU A 142 -0.10 -4.34 11.10
N GLY A 143 -1.32 -4.76 10.78
CA GLY A 143 -2.44 -4.72 11.71
C GLY A 143 -3.65 -5.49 11.22
N VAL A 144 -4.76 -5.32 11.94
CA VAL A 144 -6.01 -6.02 11.66
C VAL A 144 -7.21 -5.12 11.98
N MET A 145 -8.33 -5.37 11.29
CA MET A 145 -9.61 -4.75 11.64
C MET A 145 -10.15 -5.38 12.93
N SER A 146 -10.41 -4.56 13.95
CA SER A 146 -11.03 -5.00 15.20
C SER A 146 -12.48 -5.40 14.97
N THR A 147 -13.06 -6.12 15.94
CA THR A 147 -14.50 -6.42 15.95
C THR A 147 -15.37 -5.17 16.09
N SER A 148 -14.81 -4.04 16.55
CA SER A 148 -15.49 -2.74 16.61
C SER A 148 -15.37 -1.92 15.32
N GLY A 149 -14.75 -2.46 14.26
CA GLY A 149 -14.60 -1.77 12.97
C GLY A 149 -13.52 -0.69 12.97
N GLN A 150 -12.50 -0.80 13.83
CA GLN A 150 -11.33 0.07 13.83
C GLN A 150 -10.10 -0.71 13.38
N PHE A 151 -9.27 -0.12 12.52
CA PHE A 151 -7.99 -0.72 12.21
C PHE A 151 -7.01 -0.53 13.37
N VAL A 152 -6.41 -1.63 13.84
CA VAL A 152 -5.48 -1.65 14.95
C VAL A 152 -4.16 -2.24 14.48
N TYR A 153 -3.09 -1.45 14.54
CA TYR A 153 -1.74 -1.92 14.28
C TYR A 153 -1.29 -2.91 15.38
N TYR A 154 -0.52 -3.91 14.99
CA TYR A 154 0.15 -4.81 15.93
C TYR A 154 1.15 -4.03 16.79
N THR A 155 1.41 -4.51 18.00
CA THR A 155 2.42 -3.91 18.92
C THR A 155 3.80 -3.81 18.27
N GLN A 156 4.14 -4.73 17.37
CA GLN A 156 5.42 -4.78 16.66
C GLN A 156 5.42 -4.01 15.32
N SER A 157 4.34 -3.32 14.97
CA SER A 157 4.19 -2.66 13.66
C SER A 157 5.32 -1.70 13.33
N GLU A 158 5.82 -0.93 14.30
CA GLU A 158 6.97 -0.03 14.10
C GLU A 158 8.26 -0.78 13.76
N LEU A 159 8.54 -1.88 14.46
CA LEU A 159 9.70 -2.73 14.18
C LEU A 159 9.60 -3.35 12.78
N LEU A 160 8.43 -3.85 12.41
CA LEU A 160 8.18 -4.45 11.10
C LEU A 160 8.28 -3.41 9.97
N ARG A 161 7.79 -2.18 10.19
CA ARG A 161 7.96 -1.07 9.25
C ARG A 161 9.41 -0.68 9.09
N GLN A 162 10.16 -0.60 10.20
CA GLN A 162 11.61 -0.36 10.15
C GLN A 162 12.33 -1.47 9.37
N LEU A 163 11.96 -2.73 9.58
CA LEU A 163 12.50 -3.87 8.83
C LEU A 163 12.25 -3.73 7.33
N PHE A 164 11.00 -3.44 6.94
CA PHE A 164 10.63 -3.19 5.55
C PHE A 164 11.49 -2.10 4.90
N TRP A 165 11.53 -0.90 5.50
CA TRP A 165 12.25 0.23 4.92
C TRP A 165 13.76 0.01 4.92
N THR A 166 14.32 -0.61 5.96
CA THR A 166 15.75 -0.95 6.00
C THR A 166 16.11 -1.90 4.87
N ARG A 167 15.30 -2.95 4.64
CA ARG A 167 15.49 -3.88 3.52
C ARG A 167 15.36 -3.14 2.19
N LEU A 168 14.29 -2.40 1.99
CA LEU A 168 14.01 -1.71 0.72
C LEU A 168 15.09 -0.66 0.37
N ILE A 169 15.55 0.14 1.33
CA ILE A 169 16.62 1.13 1.12
C ILE A 169 17.95 0.45 0.80
N ARG A 170 18.24 -0.70 1.42
CA ARG A 170 19.44 -1.48 1.08
C ARG A 170 19.41 -1.95 -0.38
N GLU A 171 18.27 -2.46 -0.83
CA GLU A 171 18.13 -2.97 -2.21
C GLU A 171 17.96 -1.86 -3.25
N VAL A 172 17.48 -0.68 -2.85
CA VAL A 172 17.23 0.49 -3.71
C VAL A 172 17.96 1.71 -3.15
N ALA A 173 19.25 1.83 -3.46
CA ALA A 173 20.12 2.89 -2.93
C ALA A 173 19.61 4.32 -3.21
N ALA A 174 18.83 4.53 -4.29
CA ALA A 174 18.22 5.82 -4.60
C ALA A 174 17.29 6.34 -3.49
N LEU A 175 16.69 5.45 -2.69
CA LEU A 175 15.83 5.82 -1.56
C LEU A 175 16.59 6.43 -0.38
N ALA A 176 17.93 6.38 -0.37
CA ALA A 176 18.73 7.12 0.60
C ALA A 176 18.73 8.64 0.33
N ASP A 177 18.38 9.09 -0.89
CA ASP A 177 18.15 10.52 -1.15
C ASP A 177 16.80 10.93 -0.55
N ALA A 178 16.84 11.86 0.40
CA ALA A 178 15.65 12.36 1.09
C ALA A 178 14.58 12.96 0.15
N ARG A 179 14.96 13.47 -1.04
CA ARG A 179 13.99 13.94 -2.05
C ARG A 179 13.22 12.78 -2.66
N VAL A 180 13.93 11.72 -3.05
CA VAL A 180 13.33 10.50 -3.59
C VAL A 180 12.45 9.84 -2.54
N LEU A 181 12.95 9.69 -1.31
CA LEU A 181 12.16 9.13 -0.21
C LEU A 181 10.89 9.92 0.05
N ARG A 182 10.96 11.26 0.09
CA ARG A 182 9.75 12.10 0.23
C ARG A 182 8.76 11.89 -0.92
N ALA A 183 9.24 11.74 -2.16
CA ALA A 183 8.38 11.45 -3.30
C ALA A 183 7.71 10.07 -3.15
N VAL A 184 8.43 9.05 -2.68
CA VAL A 184 7.84 7.73 -2.36
C VAL A 184 6.80 7.81 -1.25
N MET A 185 7.03 8.61 -0.20
CA MET A 185 6.03 8.80 0.86
C MET A 185 4.77 9.52 0.36
N LEU A 186 4.92 10.47 -0.57
CA LEU A 186 3.78 11.05 -1.29
C LEU A 186 3.06 9.99 -2.13
N ALA A 187 3.80 9.17 -2.88
CA ALA A 187 3.25 8.09 -3.70
C ALA A 187 2.44 7.09 -2.86
N ARG A 188 2.95 6.70 -1.68
CA ARG A 188 2.20 5.90 -0.69
C ARG A 188 0.92 6.60 -0.27
N THR A 189 1.00 7.88 0.11
CA THR A 189 -0.16 8.68 0.54
C THR A 189 -1.24 8.73 -0.55
N VAL A 190 -0.83 8.96 -1.80
CA VAL A 190 -1.72 8.93 -2.97
C VAL A 190 -2.31 7.54 -3.15
N GLY A 191 -1.52 6.48 -3.04
CA GLY A 191 -1.98 5.10 -3.08
C GLY A 191 -3.08 4.80 -2.06
N VAL A 192 -2.85 5.14 -0.79
CA VAL A 192 -3.82 4.98 0.30
C VAL A 192 -5.12 5.76 0.02
N LEU A 193 -5.01 7.01 -0.44
CA LEU A 193 -6.16 7.84 -0.81
C LEU A 193 -6.96 7.22 -1.96
N LEU A 194 -6.29 6.73 -2.99
CA LEU A 194 -6.95 6.15 -4.17
C LEU A 194 -7.60 4.80 -3.86
N TRP A 195 -6.97 3.99 -3.01
CA TRP A 195 -7.47 2.67 -2.65
C TRP A 195 -8.65 2.74 -1.68
N HIS A 196 -8.47 3.38 -0.51
CA HIS A 196 -9.50 3.43 0.55
C HIS A 196 -10.40 4.67 0.49
N GLY A 197 -10.11 5.63 -0.39
CA GLY A 197 -10.96 6.81 -0.58
C GLY A 197 -12.15 6.57 -1.51
N TYR A 198 -12.18 5.43 -2.21
CA TYR A 198 -13.27 5.06 -3.11
C TYR A 198 -13.94 3.80 -2.61
N ALA A 199 -15.27 3.79 -2.67
CA ALA A 199 -16.05 2.61 -2.36
C ALA A 199 -16.01 1.63 -3.54
N TRP A 200 -15.97 0.34 -3.21
CA TRP A 200 -16.14 -0.72 -4.17
C TRP A 200 -17.64 -1.08 -4.28
N ASP A 201 -18.29 -0.60 -5.33
CA ASP A 201 -19.70 -0.87 -5.60
C ASP A 201 -19.82 -1.79 -6.83
N ASP A 202 -19.94 -3.11 -6.61
CA ASP A 202 -20.15 -4.12 -7.67
C ASP A 202 -19.15 -4.01 -8.85
N GLY A 203 -17.86 -3.89 -8.53
CA GLY A 203 -16.79 -3.76 -9.52
C GLY A 203 -16.56 -2.34 -10.06
N LYS A 204 -17.27 -1.32 -9.54
CA LYS A 204 -17.04 0.09 -9.88
C LYS A 204 -16.38 0.83 -8.72
N ILE A 205 -15.28 1.52 -9.04
CA ILE A 205 -14.50 2.38 -8.12
C ILE A 205 -14.63 3.83 -8.60
N GLU A 206 -15.84 4.38 -8.47
CA GLU A 206 -16.19 5.73 -8.98
C GLU A 206 -16.76 6.65 -7.90
N ARG A 207 -17.31 6.08 -6.83
CA ARG A 207 -17.91 6.80 -5.72
C ARG A 207 -16.91 6.95 -4.57
N VAL A 208 -16.83 8.16 -4.00
CA VAL A 208 -16.04 8.40 -2.79
C VAL A 208 -16.74 7.76 -1.59
N VAL A 209 -15.95 7.21 -0.68
CA VAL A 209 -16.46 6.55 0.54
C VAL A 209 -17.34 7.48 1.38
N ASP A 210 -18.42 6.93 1.92
CA ASP A 210 -19.38 7.59 2.79
C ASP A 210 -19.29 7.04 4.23
N ALA A 211 -19.53 7.90 5.22
CA ALA A 211 -19.47 7.55 6.63
C ALA A 211 -20.49 6.50 7.08
N GLN A 212 -21.63 6.38 6.38
CA GLN A 212 -22.69 5.45 6.76
C GLN A 212 -22.49 4.06 6.18
N ARG A 213 -22.01 3.96 4.94
CA ARG A 213 -21.89 2.69 4.20
C ARG A 213 -20.49 2.09 4.24
N ASP A 214 -19.47 2.94 4.28
CA ASP A 214 -18.08 2.53 4.02
C ASP A 214 -17.18 2.75 5.26
N ALA A 215 -17.74 2.50 6.45
CA ALA A 215 -17.06 2.74 7.73
C ALA A 215 -15.72 1.98 7.85
N GLY A 216 -15.62 0.78 7.27
CA GLY A 216 -14.39 -0.02 7.23
C GLY A 216 -13.28 0.63 6.39
N GLU A 217 -13.62 1.11 5.19
CA GLU A 217 -12.67 1.84 4.33
C GLU A 217 -12.19 3.12 5.00
N LEU A 218 -13.08 3.85 5.67
CA LEU A 218 -12.71 5.03 6.44
C LEU A 218 -11.82 4.71 7.65
N ALA A 219 -11.97 3.53 8.25
CA ALA A 219 -11.08 3.09 9.33
C ALA A 219 -9.66 2.82 8.81
N TYR A 220 -9.52 2.16 7.66
CA TYR A 220 -8.23 2.00 6.99
C TYR A 220 -7.63 3.35 6.59
N LEU A 221 -8.39 4.18 5.89
CA LEU A 221 -7.95 5.48 5.39
C LEU A 221 -7.42 6.37 6.51
N ARG A 222 -8.12 6.42 7.66
CA ARG A 222 -7.68 7.19 8.83
C ARG A 222 -6.41 6.62 9.44
N ALA A 223 -6.35 5.31 9.67
CA ALA A 223 -5.19 4.67 10.29
C ALA A 223 -3.94 4.83 9.43
N PHE A 224 -4.05 4.55 8.12
CA PHE A 224 -2.90 4.48 7.22
C PHE A 224 -2.33 5.86 6.91
N LEU A 225 -3.17 6.90 6.86
CA LEU A 225 -2.71 8.28 6.68
C LEU A 225 -2.17 8.90 7.97
N GLN A 226 -2.54 8.37 9.16
CA GLN A 226 -1.99 8.83 10.44
C GLN A 226 -0.64 8.21 10.78
N ALA A 227 -0.36 6.99 10.30
CA ALA A 227 0.89 6.27 10.59
C ALA A 227 2.16 7.04 10.20
N ASP A 228 2.07 7.93 9.20
CA ASP A 228 3.19 8.75 8.69
C ASP A 228 3.32 10.12 9.38
N SER A 229 2.50 10.41 10.40
CA SER A 229 2.63 11.66 11.19
C SER A 229 3.88 11.68 12.08
N LYS A 230 4.64 10.58 12.12
CA LYS A 230 5.97 10.52 12.70
C LYS A 230 7.00 10.46 11.57
N PRO A 231 7.95 11.41 11.49
CA PRO A 231 9.01 11.34 10.49
C PRO A 231 9.78 10.02 10.62
N LEU A 232 10.10 9.40 9.49
CA LEU A 232 11.18 8.41 9.38
C LEU A 232 12.52 9.15 9.48
N LEU A 233 12.82 9.73 10.64
CA LEU A 233 14.13 10.23 11.08
C LEU A 233 14.13 10.39 12.60
#